data_AF-A0A415IM37-F1
#
_entry.id   AF-A0A415IM37-F1
#
_cell.length_a   1.000
_cell.length_b   1.000
_cell.length_c   1.000
_cell.angle_alpha   90.00
_cell.angle_beta   90.00
_cell.angle_gamma   90.00
#
_symmetry.space_group_name_H-M   'P 1'
#
loop_
_entity.id
_entity.type
_entity.pdbx_description
1 polymer ?
#
loop_
_entity_poly.entity_id
_entity_poly.type
_entity_poly.pdbx_seq_one_letter_code
_entity_poly.pdbx_strand_id
1 'polypeptide(L)'
;MYDMILTGTFYLIAETERLWIGVNPETVSLDANNVQAAPLQVRFWAGEGSNKVAMSAYLTFRVESVVGSSVTKLFEDKPVSKVSSYDYTIPSDQYATANRISIYAYEDAARTKEIDSKQVNIIAANPTPFPRSDDWNVENVYKNGEYLKQDNVLYMWTSRVSGNTEISPKEWIEAHQESGLWTPYPYDKLIAAEIALLNFALIGSAVFQDEYMISQQGVDASGNPTNDFRKFGTEDFTPNLLLNFLTGLFKGNKVELTGQISTASEGKRIVIDPVTNSISMYDFLGNLVGKISFSTIEDYTTPVIELYDMTPTGSLGGKTTILPGSITFSSLYLGDNYTVNISPQRILFRKNNVTTKEYGNS
;
A
#
# COMPACT_ATOMS: atom_id res chain seq x y z
N MET A 1 -60.37 -1.23 44.31
CA MET A 1 -58.94 -0.96 44.06
C MET A 1 -58.89 0.52 43.71
N TYR A 2 -58.49 1.39 44.64
CA TYR A 2 -58.46 2.83 44.40
C TYR A 2 -57.10 3.18 43.80
N ASP A 3 -57.09 3.68 42.58
CA ASP A 3 -55.92 4.34 42.01
C ASP A 3 -55.71 5.66 42.74
N MET A 4 -54.61 5.73 43.47
CA MET A 4 -54.18 6.94 44.16
C MET A 4 -53.45 7.82 43.15
N ILE A 5 -54.17 8.78 42.55
CA ILE A 5 -53.56 9.79 41.69
C ILE A 5 -53.02 10.90 42.59
N LEU A 6 -51.70 11.02 42.69
CA LEU A 6 -51.03 12.11 43.39
C LEU A 6 -51.14 13.39 42.54
N THR A 7 -52.02 14.31 42.91
CA THR A 7 -52.16 15.64 42.28
C THR A 7 -51.41 16.70 43.08
N GLY A 8 -50.09 16.74 42.92
CA GLY A 8 -49.24 17.80 43.46
C GLY A 8 -47.97 17.95 42.64
N THR A 9 -47.50 19.18 42.45
CA THR A 9 -46.19 19.43 41.84
C THR A 9 -45.11 19.01 42.83
N PHE A 10 -44.36 17.95 42.52
CA PHE A 10 -43.17 17.57 43.26
C PHE A 10 -41.97 18.32 42.69
N TYR A 11 -41.24 19.01 43.57
CA TYR A 11 -39.94 19.59 43.23
C TYR A 11 -38.85 18.58 43.60
N LEU A 12 -38.11 18.10 42.60
CA LEU A 12 -36.86 17.39 42.84
C LEU A 12 -35.77 18.44 43.07
N ILE A 13 -35.38 18.63 44.32
CA ILE A 13 -34.21 19.44 44.66
C ILE A 13 -33.03 18.48 44.70
N ALA A 14 -32.16 18.54 43.70
CA ALA A 14 -30.84 17.91 43.80
C ALA A 14 -29.98 18.80 44.70
N GLU A 15 -29.90 18.48 45.99
CA GLU A 15 -29.15 19.28 46.99
C GLU A 15 -27.63 19.09 46.91
N THR A 16 -27.12 18.20 46.07
CA THR A 16 -25.69 17.89 45.98
C THR A 16 -25.10 18.42 44.69
N GLU A 17 -24.20 19.40 44.81
CA GLU A 17 -23.27 19.76 43.72
C GLU A 17 -22.57 18.50 43.21
N ARG A 18 -22.57 18.27 41.90
CA ARG A 18 -21.86 17.15 41.30
C ARG A 18 -20.36 17.36 41.51
N LEU A 19 -19.72 16.42 42.19
CA LEU A 19 -18.27 16.39 42.36
C LEU A 19 -17.70 15.33 41.43
N TRP A 20 -16.64 15.65 40.68
CA TRP A 20 -16.10 14.72 39.70
C TRP A 20 -14.62 14.96 39.37
N ILE A 21 -13.99 13.91 38.83
CA ILE A 21 -12.59 13.91 38.41
C ILE A 21 -12.48 14.30 36.93
N GLY A 22 -11.79 15.41 36.66
CA GLY A 22 -11.35 15.77 35.31
C GLY A 22 -9.93 15.29 35.06
N VAL A 23 -9.69 14.73 33.87
CA VAL A 23 -8.37 14.29 33.42
C VAL A 23 -8.02 14.94 32.08
N ASN A 24 -6.74 15.18 31.86
CA ASN A 24 -6.22 15.56 30.55
C ASN A 24 -4.80 15.00 30.39
N PRO A 25 -4.53 14.17 29.38
CA PRO A 25 -5.46 13.64 28.37
C PRO A 25 -6.44 12.59 28.93
N GLU A 26 -7.53 12.29 28.21
CA GLU A 26 -8.49 11.21 28.54
C GLU A 26 -7.91 9.79 28.30
N THR A 27 -6.82 9.71 27.53
CA THR A 27 -6.02 8.50 27.33
C THR A 27 -4.54 8.89 27.38
N VAL A 28 -3.75 8.16 28.15
CA VAL A 28 -2.30 8.34 28.17
C VAL A 28 -1.69 7.55 27.01
N SER A 29 -1.01 8.25 26.11
CA SER A 29 -0.34 7.62 24.97
C SER A 29 1.18 7.67 25.15
N LEU A 30 1.83 6.54 24.86
CA LEU A 30 3.27 6.35 24.97
C LEU A 30 3.85 6.00 23.61
N ASP A 31 4.94 6.64 23.21
CA ASP A 31 5.63 6.28 21.97
C ASP A 31 6.37 4.93 22.08
N ALA A 32 7.09 4.55 21.03
CA ALA A 32 7.86 3.30 20.99
C ALA A 32 8.99 3.23 22.04
N ASN A 33 9.49 4.38 22.50
CA ASN A 33 10.50 4.47 23.56
C ASN A 33 9.86 4.72 24.95
N ASN A 34 8.54 4.56 25.06
CA ASN A 34 7.75 4.74 26.27
C ASN A 34 7.79 6.17 26.82
N VAL A 35 7.99 7.14 25.94
CA VAL A 35 7.88 8.55 26.27
C VAL A 35 6.43 8.98 26.15
N GLN A 36 5.90 9.54 27.24
CA GLN A 36 4.55 10.06 27.31
C GLN A 36 4.44 11.39 26.57
N ALA A 37 3.47 11.52 25.67
CA ALA A 37 3.30 12.72 24.84
C ALA A 37 3.05 13.99 25.68
N ALA A 38 2.27 13.86 26.76
CA ALA A 38 2.04 14.92 27.73
C ALA A 38 1.71 14.29 29.11
N PRO A 39 2.15 14.89 30.24
CA PRO A 39 1.80 14.42 31.58
C PRO A 39 0.28 14.30 31.77
N LEU A 40 -0.17 13.31 32.53
CA LEU A 40 -1.56 13.15 32.91
C LEU A 40 -1.85 14.16 34.01
N GLN A 41 -2.73 15.11 33.74
CA GLN A 41 -3.19 16.09 34.70
C GLN A 41 -4.54 15.67 35.27
N VAL A 42 -4.60 15.49 36.58
CA VAL A 42 -5.82 15.18 37.33
C VAL A 42 -6.27 16.42 38.08
N ARG A 43 -7.56 16.75 37.98
CA ARG A 43 -8.18 17.87 38.70
C ARG A 43 -9.55 17.47 39.24
N PHE A 44 -9.99 18.13 40.29
CA PHE A 44 -11.28 17.86 40.95
C PHE A 44 -12.19 19.08 40.80
N TRP A 45 -13.44 18.82 40.42
CA TRP A 45 -14.42 19.86 40.11
C TRP A 45 -15.71 19.66 40.89
N ALA A 46 -16.30 20.76 41.33
CA ALA A 46 -17.68 20.85 41.79
C ALA A 46 -18.53 21.58 40.74
N GLY A 47 -19.73 21.08 40.46
CA GLY A 47 -20.64 21.64 39.45
C GLY A 47 -20.36 21.19 38.01
N GLU A 48 -21.11 21.75 37.05
CA GLU A 48 -21.07 21.36 35.64
C GLU A 48 -20.93 22.56 34.69
N GLY A 49 -20.48 22.29 33.46
CA GLY A 49 -20.39 23.28 32.38
C GLY A 49 -19.48 24.46 32.73
N SER A 50 -19.91 25.67 32.39
CA SER A 50 -19.18 26.91 32.64
C SER A 50 -19.14 27.34 34.11
N ASN A 51 -19.95 26.72 34.97
CA ASN A 51 -20.06 27.07 36.39
C ASN A 51 -19.23 26.14 37.29
N LYS A 52 -18.37 25.29 36.72
CA LYS A 52 -17.54 24.38 37.52
C LYS A 52 -16.49 25.15 38.33
N VAL A 53 -16.30 24.74 39.58
CA VAL A 53 -15.34 25.33 40.51
C VAL A 53 -14.29 24.28 40.88
N ALA A 54 -13.01 24.68 40.91
CA ALA A 54 -11.93 23.80 41.32
C ALA A 54 -12.02 23.52 42.82
N MET A 55 -11.84 22.26 43.22
CA MET A 55 -11.85 21.85 44.63
C MET A 55 -10.62 21.01 44.97
N SER A 56 -10.44 20.70 46.25
CA SER A 56 -9.40 19.78 46.72
C SER A 56 -10.03 18.52 47.32
N ALA A 57 -9.43 17.36 47.06
CA ALA A 57 -9.89 16.05 47.54
C ALA A 57 -8.72 15.20 48.03
N TYR A 58 -9.01 14.19 48.86
CA TYR A 58 -8.01 13.16 49.16
C TYR A 58 -7.91 12.21 47.98
N LEU A 59 -6.69 11.96 47.50
CA LEU A 59 -6.44 11.14 46.31
C LEU A 59 -5.93 9.74 46.71
N THR A 60 -6.37 8.74 45.94
CA THR A 60 -5.64 7.49 45.71
C THR A 60 -5.41 7.35 44.21
N PHE A 61 -4.15 7.33 43.79
CA PHE A 61 -3.73 7.19 42.40
C PHE A 61 -3.01 5.87 42.21
N ARG A 62 -3.36 5.09 41.18
CA ARG A 62 -2.74 3.79 40.90
C ARG A 62 -2.38 3.65 39.43
N VAL A 63 -1.20 3.11 39.17
CA VAL A 63 -0.84 2.53 37.86
C VAL A 63 -0.97 1.03 37.97
N GLU A 64 -1.68 0.42 37.01
CA GLU A 64 -2.11 -0.96 37.08
C GLU A 64 -1.87 -1.70 35.76
N SER A 65 -1.61 -2.99 35.87
CA SER A 65 -1.64 -3.96 34.78
C SER A 65 -2.91 -4.78 34.90
N VAL A 66 -3.74 -4.76 33.86
CA VAL A 66 -5.01 -5.46 33.81
C VAL A 66 -4.98 -6.48 32.69
N VAL A 67 -5.13 -7.76 33.01
CA VAL A 67 -5.19 -8.84 32.03
C VAL A 67 -6.39 -9.71 32.37
N GLY A 68 -7.42 -9.69 31.51
CA GLY A 68 -8.71 -10.31 31.81
C GLY A 68 -9.35 -9.70 33.07
N SER A 69 -9.64 -10.52 34.08
CA SER A 69 -10.14 -10.08 35.39
C SER A 69 -9.04 -9.73 36.39
N SER A 70 -7.78 -10.05 36.10
CA SER A 70 -6.66 -9.90 37.02
C SER A 70 -6.10 -8.48 36.98
N VAL A 71 -5.97 -7.85 38.15
CA VAL A 71 -5.47 -6.48 38.31
C VAL A 71 -4.25 -6.49 39.23
N THR A 72 -3.10 -6.12 38.67
CA THR A 72 -1.83 -5.97 39.42
C THR A 72 -1.52 -4.51 39.61
N LYS A 73 -1.32 -4.09 40.87
CA LYS A 73 -0.96 -2.72 41.23
C LYS A 73 0.56 -2.54 41.09
N LEU A 74 0.97 -1.71 40.14
CA LEU A 74 2.38 -1.43 39.82
C LEU A 74 2.92 -0.22 40.59
N PHE A 75 2.06 0.77 40.80
CA PHE A 75 2.34 1.97 41.57
C PHE A 75 1.09 2.41 42.34
N GLU A 76 1.30 3.00 43.51
CA GLU A 76 0.24 3.65 44.28
C GLU A 76 0.80 4.90 44.96
N ASP A 77 0.11 6.02 44.78
CA ASP A 77 0.30 7.21 45.60
C ASP A 77 -0.98 7.57 46.35
N LYS A 78 -0.78 7.98 47.60
CA LYS A 78 -1.83 8.32 48.56
C LYS A 78 -1.40 9.57 49.35
N PRO A 79 -1.46 10.77 48.73
CA PRO A 79 -1.10 12.01 49.42
C PRO A 79 -1.81 12.14 50.78
N VAL A 80 -1.07 12.57 51.80
CA VAL A 80 -1.58 12.66 53.18
C VAL A 80 -2.58 13.80 53.39
N SER A 81 -2.57 14.80 52.51
CA SER A 81 -3.45 15.96 52.54
C SER A 81 -4.28 16.03 51.25
N LYS A 82 -5.32 16.89 51.26
CA LYS A 82 -6.12 17.13 50.06
C LYS A 82 -5.26 17.80 48.98
N VAL A 83 -5.43 17.36 47.75
CA VAL A 83 -4.77 17.92 46.56
C VAL A 83 -5.81 18.57 45.65
N SER A 84 -5.46 19.71 45.06
CA SER A 84 -6.29 20.42 44.06
C SER A 84 -5.99 19.95 42.63
N SER A 85 -4.79 19.42 42.41
CA SER A 85 -4.37 18.80 41.16
C SER A 85 -3.29 17.74 41.43
N TYR A 86 -3.12 16.82 40.49
CA TYR A 86 -2.06 15.82 40.51
C TYR A 86 -1.57 15.56 39.09
N ASP A 87 -0.30 15.83 38.83
CA ASP A 87 0.32 15.62 37.53
C ASP A 87 1.20 14.36 37.59
N TYR A 88 1.07 13.49 36.60
CA TYR A 88 1.80 12.23 36.57
C TYR A 88 2.34 11.89 35.19
N THR A 89 3.62 11.53 35.15
CA THR A 89 4.30 10.99 33.97
C THR A 89 4.81 9.60 34.31
N ILE A 90 4.48 8.61 33.48
CA ILE A 90 4.99 7.25 33.64
C ILE A 90 6.51 7.26 33.40
N PRO A 91 7.34 6.71 34.31
CA PRO A 91 8.76 6.54 34.05
C PRO A 91 8.99 5.57 32.88
N SER A 92 9.88 5.93 31.95
CA SER A 92 10.11 5.18 30.71
C SER A 92 10.77 3.80 30.91
N ASP A 93 11.27 3.53 32.11
CA ASP A 93 12.00 2.32 32.50
C ASP A 93 11.26 1.49 33.56
N GLN A 94 10.04 1.89 33.96
CA GLN A 94 9.26 1.19 34.98
C GLN A 94 7.89 0.75 34.46
N TYR A 95 7.24 -0.10 35.26
CA TYR A 95 5.84 -0.50 35.07
C TYR A 95 5.60 -1.11 33.68
N ALA A 96 6.45 -2.07 33.30
CA ALA A 96 6.43 -2.76 32.01
C ALA A 96 5.01 -3.11 31.52
N THR A 97 4.14 -3.62 32.37
CA THR A 97 2.81 -4.11 31.95
C THR A 97 1.68 -3.10 32.16
N ALA A 98 2.01 -1.83 32.45
CA ALA A 98 1.01 -0.80 32.74
C ALA A 98 0.09 -0.53 31.54
N ASN A 99 -1.21 -0.73 31.74
CA ASN A 99 -2.23 -0.47 30.74
C ASN A 99 -3.44 0.34 31.26
N ARG A 100 -3.52 0.57 32.58
CA ARG A 100 -4.58 1.36 33.20
C ARG A 100 -4.04 2.25 34.31
N ILE A 101 -4.60 3.44 34.44
CA ILE A 101 -4.48 4.31 35.62
C ILE A 101 -5.85 4.40 36.28
N SER A 102 -5.91 4.12 37.58
CA SER A 102 -7.13 4.21 38.38
C SER A 102 -6.99 5.33 39.40
N ILE A 103 -7.96 6.24 39.40
CA ILE A 103 -7.97 7.47 40.19
C ILE A 103 -9.22 7.44 41.05
N TYR A 104 -9.06 7.64 42.35
CA TYR A 104 -10.16 7.70 43.31
C TYR A 104 -10.04 8.98 44.13
N ALA A 105 -11.12 9.74 44.20
CA ALA A 105 -11.23 10.95 45.02
C ALA A 105 -12.08 10.68 46.26
N TYR A 106 -11.66 11.19 47.42
CA TYR A 106 -12.35 10.99 48.69
C TYR A 106 -12.56 12.30 49.45
N GLU A 107 -13.63 12.35 50.23
CA GLU A 107 -13.96 13.48 51.09
C GLU A 107 -13.05 13.53 52.34
N ASP A 108 -12.72 12.35 52.86
CA ASP A 108 -12.08 12.11 54.14
C ASP A 108 -10.66 11.52 54.03
N ALA A 109 -9.81 11.79 55.02
CA ALA A 109 -8.43 11.31 55.04
C ALA A 109 -8.32 9.78 55.13
N ALA A 110 -9.30 9.13 55.75
CA ALA A 110 -9.37 7.67 55.88
C ALA A 110 -9.79 6.98 54.57
N ARG A 111 -10.22 7.74 53.55
CA ARG A 111 -10.60 7.27 52.21
C ARG A 111 -11.75 6.27 52.26
N THR A 112 -12.76 6.60 53.05
CA THR A 112 -13.95 5.77 53.25
C THR A 112 -15.18 6.34 52.54
N LYS A 113 -15.16 7.63 52.19
CA LYS A 113 -16.22 8.32 51.46
C LYS A 113 -15.72 8.72 50.07
N GLU A 114 -15.93 7.82 49.11
CA GLU A 114 -15.60 8.09 47.71
C GLU A 114 -16.51 9.18 47.15
N ILE A 115 -15.88 10.16 46.49
CA ILE A 115 -16.54 11.24 45.76
C ILE A 115 -16.80 10.78 44.33
N ASP A 116 -15.75 10.31 43.66
CA ASP A 116 -15.78 9.87 42.27
C ASP A 116 -14.55 8.97 41.99
N SER A 117 -14.63 8.18 40.92
CA SER A 117 -13.52 7.39 40.42
C SER A 117 -13.44 7.43 38.89
N LYS A 118 -12.22 7.45 38.38
CA LYS A 118 -11.93 7.57 36.95
C LYS A 118 -10.84 6.59 36.56
N GLN A 119 -11.05 5.93 35.42
CA GLN A 119 -10.03 5.11 34.77
C GLN A 119 -9.54 5.79 33.51
N VAL A 120 -8.22 5.76 33.30
CA VAL A 120 -7.55 6.28 32.12
C VAL A 120 -6.74 5.15 31.50
N ASN A 121 -6.99 4.88 30.22
CA ASN A 121 -6.25 3.83 29.51
C ASN A 121 -4.85 4.31 29.14
N ILE A 122 -3.88 3.39 29.18
CA ILE A 122 -2.53 3.63 28.67
C ILE A 122 -2.37 2.85 27.37
N ILE A 123 -2.13 3.55 26.26
CA ILE A 123 -2.01 2.96 24.92
C ILE A 123 -0.64 3.25 24.31
N ALA A 124 -0.25 2.43 23.33
CA ALA A 124 0.86 2.76 22.44
C ALA A 124 0.42 3.78 21.38
N ALA A 125 1.15 4.88 21.24
CA ALA A 125 1.01 5.86 20.18
C ALA A 125 1.74 5.37 18.93
N ASN A 126 1.07 5.38 17.78
CA ASN A 126 1.66 5.06 16.48
C ASN A 126 2.45 3.73 16.48
N PRO A 127 1.82 2.59 16.82
CA PRO A 127 2.50 1.30 16.70
C PRO A 127 2.99 1.15 15.26
N THR A 128 4.26 0.77 15.07
CA THR A 128 4.80 0.50 13.74
C THR A 128 3.95 -0.60 13.13
N PRO A 129 3.16 -0.37 12.07
CA PRO A 129 2.16 -1.34 11.64
C PRO A 129 2.79 -2.59 11.00
N PHE A 130 4.11 -2.57 10.80
CA PHE A 130 4.86 -3.64 10.16
C PHE A 130 5.55 -4.53 11.20
N PRO A 131 5.39 -5.86 11.11
CA PRO A 131 6.17 -6.78 11.92
C PRO A 131 7.64 -6.68 11.55
N ARG A 132 8.51 -6.98 12.52
CA ARG A 132 9.94 -7.15 12.27
C ARG A 132 10.17 -8.23 11.21
N SER A 133 11.21 -8.03 10.41
CA SER A 133 11.63 -8.96 9.35
C SER A 133 12.23 -10.25 9.90
N ASP A 134 12.84 -10.16 11.08
CA ASP A 134 13.61 -11.24 11.67
C ASP A 134 12.69 -12.20 12.42
N ASP A 135 13.02 -13.49 12.40
CA ASP A 135 12.36 -14.48 13.24
C ASP A 135 12.55 -14.18 14.72
N TRP A 136 11.71 -14.79 15.56
CA TRP A 136 11.88 -14.67 17.00
C TRP A 136 13.23 -15.25 17.45
N ASN A 137 13.95 -14.50 18.26
CA ASN A 137 15.18 -14.90 18.93
C ASN A 137 15.22 -14.27 20.33
N VAL A 138 15.75 -14.99 21.32
CA VAL A 138 15.86 -14.51 22.71
C VAL A 138 16.68 -13.22 22.84
N GLU A 139 17.67 -13.01 21.97
CA GLU A 139 18.53 -11.82 21.96
C GLU A 139 17.86 -10.59 21.35
N ASN A 140 16.71 -10.74 20.68
CA ASN A 140 15.98 -9.60 20.15
C ASN A 140 15.53 -8.69 21.30
N VAL A 141 15.56 -7.38 21.05
CA VAL A 141 14.98 -6.38 21.95
C VAL A 141 13.86 -5.68 21.20
N TYR A 142 12.64 -5.81 21.70
CA TYR A 142 11.44 -5.19 21.13
C TYR A 142 11.10 -3.89 21.85
N LYS A 143 10.59 -2.93 21.09
CA LYS A 143 10.06 -1.66 21.58
C LYS A 143 8.54 -1.69 21.66
N ASN A 144 7.97 -0.82 22.49
CA ASN A 144 6.53 -0.77 22.71
C ASN A 144 5.80 -0.55 21.38
N GLY A 145 4.83 -1.41 21.06
CA GLY A 145 4.06 -1.35 19.82
C GLY A 145 4.74 -1.98 18.60
N GLU A 146 5.93 -2.58 18.74
CA GLU A 146 6.52 -3.40 17.66
C GLU A 146 5.83 -4.74 17.55
N TYR A 147 5.68 -5.23 16.32
CA TYR A 147 5.07 -6.52 16.04
C TYR A 147 6.11 -7.57 15.66
N LEU A 148 5.79 -8.82 15.98
CA LEU A 148 6.43 -10.02 15.47
C LEU A 148 5.38 -10.89 14.81
N LYS A 149 5.67 -11.43 13.62
CA LYS A 149 4.81 -12.39 12.94
C LYS A 149 5.31 -13.81 13.23
N GLN A 150 4.44 -14.66 13.76
CA GLN A 150 4.71 -16.09 13.96
C GLN A 150 3.43 -16.89 13.67
N ASP A 151 3.52 -17.98 12.90
CA ASP A 151 2.40 -18.89 12.59
C ASP A 151 1.09 -18.20 12.16
N ASN A 152 1.19 -17.10 11.40
CA ASN A 152 0.04 -16.30 10.95
C ASN A 152 -0.75 -15.61 12.08
N VAL A 153 -0.06 -15.26 13.17
CA VAL A 153 -0.54 -14.37 14.23
C VAL A 153 0.47 -13.22 14.38
N LEU A 154 -0.01 -12.00 14.55
CA LEU A 154 0.83 -10.87 14.95
C LEU A 154 0.86 -10.78 16.47
N TYR A 155 2.06 -10.75 17.04
CA TYR A 155 2.27 -10.54 18.45
C TYR A 155 2.85 -9.14 18.64
N MET A 156 2.14 -8.28 19.36
CA MET A 156 2.61 -6.94 19.68
C MET A 156 3.33 -6.96 21.03
N TRP A 157 4.52 -6.39 21.08
CA TRP A 157 5.20 -6.11 22.34
C TRP A 157 4.52 -4.94 23.03
N THR A 158 3.84 -5.20 24.15
CA THR A 158 3.03 -4.21 24.86
C THR A 158 3.72 -3.64 26.10
N SER A 159 4.96 -4.05 26.34
CA SER A 159 5.72 -3.61 27.50
C SER A 159 6.17 -2.15 27.40
N ARG A 160 6.10 -1.44 28.52
CA ARG A 160 6.65 -0.09 28.74
C ARG A 160 8.15 -0.06 28.92
N VAL A 161 8.79 -1.22 28.89
CA VAL A 161 10.24 -1.36 28.92
C VAL A 161 10.63 -2.21 27.72
N SER A 162 11.61 -1.73 26.95
CA SER A 162 12.15 -2.50 25.83
C SER A 162 12.74 -3.81 26.33
N GLY A 163 12.49 -4.89 25.60
CA GLY A 163 12.91 -6.22 26.02
C GLY A 163 12.27 -7.32 25.20
N ASN A 164 12.32 -8.51 25.74
CA ASN A 164 11.76 -9.72 25.13
C ASN A 164 11.52 -10.76 26.22
N THR A 165 10.89 -11.87 25.85
CA THR A 165 10.67 -13.03 26.70
C THR A 165 11.74 -14.09 26.48
N GLU A 166 11.89 -15.04 27.41
CA GLU A 166 12.88 -16.13 27.31
C GLU A 166 12.50 -17.20 26.28
N ILE A 167 11.21 -17.27 25.93
CA ILE A 167 10.61 -18.16 24.93
C ILE A 167 9.73 -17.36 23.97
N SER A 168 9.31 -17.98 22.86
CA SER A 168 8.56 -17.29 21.81
C SER A 168 7.24 -16.69 22.34
N PRO A 169 6.70 -15.62 21.73
CA PRO A 169 5.49 -14.95 22.23
C PRO A 169 4.30 -15.90 22.35
N LYS A 170 4.17 -16.84 21.40
CA LYS A 170 3.15 -17.89 21.41
C LYS A 170 3.25 -18.75 22.67
N GLU A 171 4.41 -19.34 22.92
CA GLU A 171 4.65 -20.20 24.09
C GLU A 171 4.57 -19.41 25.40
N TRP A 172 5.05 -18.17 25.40
CA TRP A 172 4.99 -17.29 26.57
C TRP A 172 3.55 -17.00 26.99
N ILE A 173 2.68 -16.64 26.06
CA ILE A 173 1.26 -16.36 26.35
C ILE A 173 0.56 -17.63 26.86
N GLU A 174 0.88 -18.80 26.30
CA GLU A 174 0.31 -20.07 26.76
C GLU A 174 0.73 -20.41 28.20
N ALA A 175 1.99 -20.17 28.56
CA ALA A 175 2.53 -20.43 29.90
C ALA A 175 2.22 -19.32 30.93
N HIS A 176 2.10 -18.06 30.50
CA HIS A 176 1.97 -16.88 31.35
C HIS A 176 0.80 -15.99 30.90
N GLN A 177 -0.41 -16.54 30.96
CA GLN A 177 -1.64 -15.90 30.45
C GLN A 177 -1.91 -14.50 31.04
N GLU A 178 -1.42 -14.21 32.24
CA GLU A 178 -1.61 -12.93 32.94
C GLU A 178 -0.44 -11.94 32.75
N SER A 179 0.56 -12.29 31.94
CA SER A 179 1.79 -11.50 31.82
C SER A 179 1.57 -10.12 31.21
N GLY A 180 0.75 -10.00 30.17
CA GLY A 180 0.48 -8.73 29.49
C GLY A 180 1.68 -8.12 28.74
N LEU A 181 2.80 -8.84 28.57
CA LEU A 181 3.97 -8.40 27.80
C LEU A 181 3.77 -8.53 26.28
N TRP A 182 3.04 -9.56 25.85
CA TRP A 182 2.68 -9.80 24.46
C TRP A 182 1.16 -9.82 24.30
N THR A 183 0.66 -9.14 23.27
CA THR A 183 -0.77 -9.21 22.88
C THR A 183 -0.91 -9.88 21.51
N PRO A 184 -1.67 -10.98 21.38
CA PRO A 184 -1.87 -11.65 20.10
C PRO A 184 -3.01 -11.01 19.30
N TYR A 185 -2.76 -10.79 18.01
CA TYR A 185 -3.72 -10.33 17.02
C TYR A 185 -3.84 -11.40 15.92
N PRO A 186 -4.90 -12.22 15.96
CA PRO A 186 -5.21 -13.16 14.89
C PRO A 186 -5.35 -12.42 13.55
N TYR A 187 -4.65 -12.90 12.51
CA TYR A 187 -4.66 -12.25 11.18
C TYR A 187 -6.07 -12.19 10.56
N ASP A 188 -6.96 -13.11 10.91
CA ASP A 188 -8.35 -13.18 10.44
C ASP A 188 -9.24 -12.05 11.01
N LYS A 189 -8.77 -11.30 12.00
CA LYS A 189 -9.51 -10.20 12.65
C LYS A 189 -8.93 -8.81 12.40
N LEU A 190 -7.85 -8.69 11.64
CA LEU A 190 -7.24 -7.39 11.31
C LEU A 190 -7.82 -6.83 9.99
N ILE A 191 -8.89 -6.04 10.09
CA ILE A 191 -9.26 -5.06 9.06
C ILE A 191 -8.72 -3.71 9.53
N ALA A 192 -7.53 -3.32 9.08
CA ALA A 192 -7.02 -1.97 9.27
C ALA A 192 -7.43 -1.13 8.05
N ALA A 193 -8.31 -0.15 8.28
CA ALA A 193 -8.67 0.84 7.30
C ALA A 193 -7.40 1.53 6.76
N GLU A 194 -7.22 1.47 5.44
CA GLU A 194 -6.26 2.21 4.60
C GLU A 194 -4.80 1.74 4.47
N ILE A 195 -4.39 0.61 5.06
CA ILE A 195 -3.10 -0.03 4.72
C ILE A 195 -3.32 -1.53 4.54
N ALA A 196 -3.24 -1.99 3.29
CA ALA A 196 -3.17 -3.42 3.02
C ALA A 196 -1.82 -3.94 3.56
N LEU A 197 -1.83 -4.54 4.75
CA LEU A 197 -0.69 -5.24 5.35
C LEU A 197 -0.42 -6.53 4.59
N LEU A 198 0.18 -6.37 3.43
CA LEU A 198 0.49 -7.46 2.55
C LEU A 198 1.99 -7.73 2.57
N ASN A 199 2.45 -8.41 3.61
CA ASN A 199 3.68 -9.18 3.47
C ASN A 199 3.36 -10.30 2.45
N PHE A 200 3.76 -10.12 1.19
CA PHE A 200 3.35 -10.94 0.04
C PHE A 200 1.85 -11.01 -0.20
N ALA A 201 1.34 -9.86 -0.61
CA ALA A 201 0.03 -9.60 -1.18
C ALA A 201 -0.44 -10.56 -2.26
N LEU A 202 -0.83 -11.79 -1.95
CA LEU A 202 -1.72 -12.52 -2.85
C LEU A 202 -3.10 -11.86 -2.80
N ILE A 203 -3.28 -10.75 -3.53
CA ILE A 203 -4.61 -10.37 -4.00
C ILE A 203 -4.88 -11.29 -5.19
N GLY A 204 -5.23 -12.55 -4.91
CA GLY A 204 -5.21 -13.63 -5.90
C GLY A 204 -3.78 -13.97 -6.34
N SER A 205 -3.58 -14.25 -7.64
CA SER A 205 -2.27 -14.67 -8.21
C SER A 205 -1.34 -13.50 -8.59
N ALA A 206 -1.56 -12.31 -8.05
CA ALA A 206 -0.65 -11.16 -8.21
C ALA A 206 0.29 -11.04 -7.00
N VAL A 207 1.51 -10.58 -7.22
CA VAL A 207 2.55 -10.35 -6.21
C VAL A 207 3.03 -8.91 -6.36
N PHE A 208 2.98 -8.17 -5.26
CA PHE A 208 3.51 -6.82 -5.19
C PHE A 208 4.88 -6.87 -4.50
N GLN A 209 5.92 -6.43 -5.18
CA GLN A 209 7.31 -6.42 -4.70
C GLN A 209 7.98 -5.15 -5.20
N ASP A 210 8.38 -4.27 -4.26
CA ASP A 210 8.99 -2.96 -4.56
C ASP A 210 8.15 -2.14 -5.56
N GLU A 211 8.72 -1.68 -6.68
CA GLU A 211 8.04 -0.96 -7.76
C GLU A 211 7.26 -1.86 -8.74
N TYR A 212 7.17 -3.16 -8.49
CA TYR A 212 6.56 -4.13 -9.41
C TYR A 212 5.24 -4.70 -8.90
N MET A 213 4.34 -4.95 -9.85
CA MET A 213 3.27 -5.93 -9.71
C MET A 213 3.49 -7.04 -10.73
N ILE A 214 3.69 -8.26 -10.25
CA ILE A 214 4.00 -9.43 -11.07
C ILE A 214 2.95 -10.53 -10.88
N SER A 215 2.80 -11.41 -11.86
CA SER A 215 2.04 -12.65 -11.65
C SER A 215 2.86 -13.65 -10.84
N GLN A 216 2.20 -14.39 -9.96
CA GLN A 216 2.79 -15.51 -9.20
C GLN A 216 3.27 -16.64 -10.12
N GLN A 217 2.57 -16.83 -11.24
CA GLN A 217 2.90 -17.81 -12.26
C GLN A 217 3.88 -17.20 -13.25
N GLY A 218 4.83 -17.99 -13.68
CA GLY A 218 5.85 -17.59 -14.64
C GLY A 218 6.44 -18.79 -15.35
N VAL A 219 7.59 -18.56 -15.96
CA VAL A 219 8.42 -19.60 -16.55
C VAL A 219 9.81 -19.56 -15.94
N ASP A 220 10.44 -20.71 -15.81
CA ASP A 220 11.84 -20.83 -15.41
C ASP A 220 12.79 -20.49 -16.57
N ALA A 221 14.09 -20.57 -16.32
CA ALA A 221 15.12 -20.33 -17.34
C ALA A 221 15.00 -21.27 -18.57
N SER A 222 14.32 -22.42 -18.43
CA SER A 222 14.09 -23.39 -19.51
C SER A 222 12.74 -23.19 -20.22
N GLY A 223 11.97 -22.16 -19.85
CA GLY A 223 10.64 -21.90 -20.39
C GLY A 223 9.54 -22.80 -19.82
N ASN A 224 9.85 -23.64 -18.82
CA ASN A 224 8.84 -24.48 -18.18
C ASN A 224 8.01 -23.66 -17.19
N PRO A 225 6.72 -23.95 -17.02
CA PRO A 225 5.89 -23.29 -16.01
C PRO A 225 6.46 -23.46 -14.59
N THR A 226 6.48 -22.36 -13.85
CA THR A 226 6.88 -22.34 -12.43
C THR A 226 6.06 -21.31 -11.67
N ASN A 227 5.98 -21.49 -10.36
CA ASN A 227 5.32 -20.57 -9.42
C ASN A 227 6.27 -20.04 -8.35
N ASP A 228 7.59 -20.18 -8.54
CA ASP A 228 8.59 -19.73 -7.58
C ASP A 228 8.88 -18.23 -7.71
N PHE A 229 7.84 -17.41 -7.56
CA PHE A 229 7.90 -15.95 -7.73
C PHE A 229 8.84 -15.25 -6.76
N ARG A 230 9.25 -15.89 -5.66
CA ARG A 230 10.23 -15.33 -4.71
C ARG A 230 11.61 -15.17 -5.33
N LYS A 231 11.84 -15.89 -6.44
CA LYS A 231 13.03 -15.74 -7.28
C LYS A 231 12.89 -14.64 -8.32
N PHE A 232 11.83 -13.82 -8.28
CA PHE A 232 11.72 -12.65 -9.13
C PHE A 232 12.94 -11.73 -8.95
N GLY A 233 13.55 -11.35 -10.07
CA GLY A 233 14.86 -10.70 -10.11
C GLY A 233 16.02 -11.65 -10.43
N THR A 234 15.78 -12.96 -10.53
CA THR A 234 16.74 -13.96 -11.01
C THR A 234 16.24 -14.64 -12.29
N GLU A 235 17.09 -15.42 -12.96
CA GLU A 235 16.74 -16.16 -14.19
C GLU A 235 15.80 -17.35 -13.93
N ASP A 236 15.69 -17.80 -12.68
CA ASP A 236 14.85 -18.93 -12.29
C ASP A 236 13.34 -18.61 -12.37
N PHE A 237 12.98 -17.33 -12.54
CA PHE A 237 11.59 -16.90 -12.61
C PHE A 237 11.38 -15.66 -13.48
N THR A 238 10.71 -15.83 -14.61
CA THR A 238 10.14 -14.74 -15.40
C THR A 238 8.61 -14.75 -15.28
N PRO A 239 7.96 -13.68 -14.78
CA PRO A 239 6.52 -13.68 -14.60
C PRO A 239 5.78 -13.66 -15.95
N ASN A 240 4.61 -14.28 -15.99
CA ASN A 240 3.70 -14.18 -17.14
C ASN A 240 3.15 -12.77 -17.36
N LEU A 241 3.08 -11.97 -16.30
CA LEU A 241 2.66 -10.56 -16.30
C LEU A 241 3.57 -9.74 -15.39
N LEU A 242 4.02 -8.58 -15.86
CA LEU A 242 4.81 -7.60 -15.11
C LEU A 242 4.34 -6.19 -15.45
N LEU A 243 4.03 -5.44 -14.39
CA LEU A 243 3.93 -3.98 -14.41
C LEU A 243 5.08 -3.42 -13.57
N ASN A 244 5.83 -2.49 -14.15
CA ASN A 244 6.82 -1.70 -13.42
C ASN A 244 6.28 -0.27 -13.31
N PHE A 245 5.92 0.14 -12.10
CA PHE A 245 5.31 1.44 -11.86
C PHE A 245 6.32 2.59 -11.87
N LEU A 246 7.60 2.32 -11.68
CA LEU A 246 8.66 3.32 -11.78
C LEU A 246 8.86 3.77 -13.24
N THR A 247 8.78 2.84 -14.19
CA THR A 247 9.07 3.10 -15.62
C THR A 247 7.84 3.15 -16.52
N GLY A 248 6.69 2.66 -16.05
CA GLY A 248 5.50 2.44 -16.87
C GLY A 248 5.59 1.23 -17.81
N LEU A 249 6.61 0.37 -17.65
CA LEU A 249 6.76 -0.83 -18.46
C LEU A 249 5.62 -1.82 -18.18
N PHE A 250 5.03 -2.30 -19.26
CA PHE A 250 4.11 -3.42 -19.28
C PHE A 250 4.71 -4.55 -20.11
N LYS A 251 4.92 -5.71 -19.48
CA LYS A 251 5.41 -6.93 -20.13
C LYS A 251 4.50 -8.09 -19.77
N GLY A 252 4.20 -8.92 -20.76
CA GLY A 252 3.58 -10.21 -20.50
C GLY A 252 3.93 -11.22 -21.57
N ASN A 253 3.91 -12.49 -21.18
CA ASN A 253 4.12 -13.62 -22.09
C ASN A 253 2.97 -13.74 -23.08
N LYS A 254 1.75 -13.53 -22.57
CA LYS A 254 0.54 -13.37 -23.38
C LYS A 254 -0.12 -12.07 -22.97
N VAL A 255 -0.07 -11.09 -23.85
CA VAL A 255 -0.64 -9.75 -23.64
C VAL A 255 -1.78 -9.55 -24.59
N GLU A 256 -2.98 -9.41 -24.03
CA GLU A 256 -4.18 -9.02 -24.75
C GLU A 256 -4.54 -7.59 -24.29
N LEU A 257 -4.42 -6.63 -25.20
CA LEU A 257 -4.68 -5.22 -24.95
C LEU A 257 -5.95 -4.79 -25.67
N THR A 258 -6.99 -4.47 -24.91
CA THR A 258 -8.24 -3.91 -25.44
C THR A 258 -8.18 -2.39 -25.34
N GLY A 259 -8.03 -1.71 -26.48
CA GLY A 259 -7.92 -0.24 -26.53
C GLY A 259 -6.96 0.22 -27.63
N GLN A 260 -6.31 1.36 -27.43
CA GLN A 260 -5.33 1.93 -28.36
C GLN A 260 -3.92 1.81 -27.80
N ILE A 261 -3.00 1.26 -28.60
CA ILE A 261 -1.57 1.47 -28.43
C ILE A 261 -1.22 2.72 -29.24
N SER A 262 -1.23 3.87 -28.57
CA SER A 262 -0.68 5.08 -29.15
C SER A 262 0.81 5.07 -28.89
N THR A 263 1.58 4.88 -29.95
CA THR A 263 2.90 5.47 -30.01
C THR A 263 2.71 6.99 -29.92
N ALA A 264 3.66 7.70 -29.32
CA ALA A 264 3.52 9.09 -28.85
C ALA A 264 2.62 10.01 -29.71
N SER A 265 1.84 10.89 -29.05
CA SER A 265 0.80 11.75 -29.65
C SER A 265 1.28 12.69 -30.75
N GLU A 266 2.58 12.86 -30.91
CA GLU A 266 3.17 13.53 -32.06
C GLU A 266 3.49 12.54 -33.18
N GLY A 267 2.44 12.18 -33.95
CA GLY A 267 2.57 12.03 -35.40
C GLY A 267 3.52 10.96 -35.95
N LYS A 268 3.78 9.88 -35.20
CA LYS A 268 4.66 8.81 -35.64
C LYS A 268 4.08 7.49 -35.19
N ARG A 269 3.29 6.85 -36.07
CA ARG A 269 2.72 5.53 -35.81
C ARG A 269 3.56 4.46 -36.48
N ILE A 270 4.02 3.52 -35.67
CA ILE A 270 4.70 2.31 -36.12
C ILE A 270 3.89 1.13 -35.63
N VAL A 271 3.61 0.22 -36.55
CA VAL A 271 2.89 -1.02 -36.28
C VAL A 271 3.82 -2.16 -36.61
N ILE A 272 4.18 -2.95 -35.61
CA ILE A 272 4.86 -4.23 -35.78
C ILE A 272 3.78 -5.29 -35.62
N ASP A 273 3.49 -6.01 -36.69
CA ASP A 273 2.36 -6.91 -36.73
C ASP A 273 2.81 -8.29 -37.23
N PRO A 274 2.93 -9.27 -36.32
CA PRO A 274 3.26 -10.64 -36.71
C PRO A 274 2.17 -11.29 -37.59
N VAL A 275 0.96 -10.70 -37.71
CA VAL A 275 -0.16 -11.19 -38.54
C VAL A 275 -0.02 -10.75 -39.98
N THR A 276 0.21 -9.46 -40.23
CA THR A 276 0.53 -8.99 -41.58
C THR A 276 1.91 -9.46 -42.03
N ASN A 277 2.65 -10.07 -41.09
CA ASN A 277 4.08 -10.31 -41.18
C ASN A 277 4.72 -9.03 -41.71
N SER A 278 4.40 -7.91 -41.05
CA SER A 278 4.66 -6.60 -41.61
C SER A 278 5.00 -5.58 -40.54
N ILE A 279 5.76 -4.60 -40.98
CA ILE A 279 6.04 -3.39 -40.23
C ILE A 279 5.51 -2.24 -41.06
N SER A 280 4.57 -1.47 -40.50
CA SER A 280 3.92 -0.35 -41.18
C SER A 280 4.21 0.95 -40.46
N MET A 281 4.46 2.01 -41.23
CA MET A 281 4.84 3.33 -40.74
C MET A 281 3.93 4.39 -41.32
N TYR A 282 3.46 5.25 -40.45
CA TYR A 282 2.61 6.38 -40.80
C TYR A 282 3.25 7.70 -40.37
N ASP A 283 3.08 8.73 -41.19
CA ASP A 283 3.54 10.09 -40.88
C ASP A 283 2.63 10.79 -39.84
N PHE A 284 2.92 12.07 -39.59
CA PHE A 284 2.18 12.88 -38.61
C PHE A 284 0.78 13.28 -39.04
N LEU A 285 0.51 13.17 -40.33
CA LEU A 285 -0.81 13.34 -40.94
C LEU A 285 -1.57 12.00 -41.01
N GLY A 286 -0.90 10.88 -40.73
CA GLY A 286 -1.45 9.52 -40.76
C GLY A 286 -1.32 8.80 -42.10
N ASN A 287 -0.54 9.31 -43.06
CA ASN A 287 -0.34 8.61 -44.33
C ASN A 287 0.62 7.43 -44.14
N LEU A 288 0.29 6.26 -44.70
CA LEU A 288 1.24 5.14 -44.79
C LEU A 288 2.39 5.60 -45.69
N VAL A 289 3.54 5.82 -45.08
CA VAL A 289 4.74 6.28 -45.78
C VAL A 289 5.75 5.16 -45.97
N GLY A 290 5.57 4.04 -45.24
CA GLY A 290 6.39 2.87 -45.44
C GLY A 290 5.74 1.59 -44.93
N LYS A 291 6.00 0.50 -45.63
CA LYS A 291 5.59 -0.84 -45.27
C LYS A 291 6.71 -1.81 -45.60
N ILE A 292 6.99 -2.72 -44.69
CA ILE A 292 7.76 -3.94 -44.93
C ILE A 292 6.76 -5.06 -44.79
N SER A 293 6.68 -5.99 -45.73
CA SER A 293 5.83 -7.18 -45.60
C SER A 293 6.54 -8.39 -46.18
N PHE A 294 6.27 -9.57 -45.63
CA PHE A 294 6.79 -10.82 -46.15
C PHE A 294 5.68 -11.54 -46.93
N SER A 295 5.86 -11.70 -48.24
CA SER A 295 4.93 -12.37 -49.15
C SER A 295 5.31 -13.83 -49.31
N THR A 296 4.53 -14.74 -48.74
CA THR A 296 4.75 -16.19 -48.87
C THR A 296 3.92 -16.76 -50.03
N ILE A 297 4.58 -17.41 -50.99
CA ILE A 297 3.94 -18.21 -52.04
C ILE A 297 4.51 -19.62 -51.95
N GLU A 298 3.65 -20.59 -51.59
CA GLU A 298 3.99 -22.00 -51.37
C GLU A 298 5.22 -22.14 -50.43
N ASP A 299 6.38 -22.48 -50.98
CA ASP A 299 7.62 -22.76 -50.22
C ASP A 299 8.58 -21.54 -50.10
N TYR A 300 8.19 -20.38 -50.63
CA TYR A 300 9.07 -19.21 -50.70
C TYR A 300 8.44 -17.99 -50.02
N THR A 301 9.18 -17.37 -49.09
CA THR A 301 8.82 -16.09 -48.48
C THR A 301 9.69 -14.97 -49.05
N THR A 302 9.03 -13.96 -49.61
CA THR A 302 9.66 -12.84 -50.31
C THR A 302 9.39 -11.55 -49.55
N PRO A 303 10.39 -10.89 -48.96
CA PRO A 303 10.20 -9.58 -48.36
C PRO A 303 9.91 -8.53 -49.44
N VAL A 304 8.99 -7.64 -49.15
CA VAL A 304 8.59 -6.51 -49.99
C VAL A 304 8.68 -5.26 -49.14
N ILE A 305 9.38 -4.25 -49.65
CA ILE A 305 9.39 -2.93 -49.04
C ILE A 305 8.68 -1.98 -49.98
N GLU A 306 7.74 -1.22 -49.43
CA GLU A 306 6.99 -0.21 -50.13
C GLU A 306 7.16 1.11 -49.41
N LEU A 307 7.60 2.13 -50.14
CA LEU A 307 7.70 3.50 -49.67
C LEU A 307 6.77 4.38 -50.49
N TYR A 308 6.11 5.29 -49.82
CA TYR A 308 5.09 6.15 -50.41
C TYR A 308 5.45 7.61 -50.12
N ASP A 309 5.60 8.38 -51.19
CA ASP A 309 5.60 9.84 -51.11
C ASP A 309 4.16 10.32 -51.18
N MET A 310 3.70 10.87 -50.06
CA MET A 310 2.32 11.27 -49.85
C MET A 310 2.30 12.78 -49.74
N THR A 311 1.53 13.42 -50.62
CA THR A 311 1.25 14.85 -50.50
C THR A 311 0.52 15.15 -49.18
N PRO A 312 0.53 16.40 -48.68
CA PRO A 312 -0.29 16.78 -47.53
C PRO A 312 -1.79 16.53 -47.75
N THR A 313 -2.23 16.45 -49.01
CA THR A 313 -3.59 16.08 -49.43
C THR A 313 -3.80 14.56 -49.59
N GLY A 314 -2.82 13.73 -49.22
CA GLY A 314 -2.90 12.26 -49.26
C GLY A 314 -2.81 11.64 -50.67
N SER A 315 -2.54 12.44 -51.71
CA SER A 315 -2.31 11.92 -53.06
C SER A 315 -0.90 11.35 -53.16
N LEU A 316 -0.79 10.16 -53.74
CA LEU A 316 0.49 9.50 -54.00
C LEU A 316 1.29 10.30 -55.04
N GLY A 317 2.31 11.01 -54.58
CA GLY A 317 3.29 11.67 -55.44
C GLY A 317 4.27 10.68 -56.05
N GLY A 318 4.55 9.60 -55.32
CA GLY A 318 5.37 8.52 -55.82
C GLY A 318 5.39 7.29 -54.94
N LYS A 319 5.76 6.17 -55.55
CA LYS A 319 5.94 4.87 -54.89
C LYS A 319 7.28 4.29 -55.28
N THR A 320 7.96 3.73 -54.29
CA THR A 320 9.09 2.84 -54.51
C THR A 320 8.72 1.47 -53.99
N THR A 321 8.85 0.46 -54.84
CA THR A 321 8.74 -0.94 -54.45
C THR A 321 10.11 -1.59 -54.59
N ILE A 322 10.54 -2.26 -53.54
CA ILE A 322 11.77 -3.05 -53.51
C ILE A 322 11.36 -4.50 -53.30
N LEU A 323 11.79 -5.33 -54.24
CA LEU A 323 11.60 -6.78 -54.24
C LEU A 323 12.98 -7.43 -54.39
N PRO A 324 13.12 -8.72 -54.07
CA PRO A 324 14.32 -9.45 -54.44
C PRO A 324 14.56 -9.38 -55.94
N GLY A 325 15.71 -8.85 -56.34
CA GLY A 325 16.12 -8.74 -57.74
C GLY A 325 15.50 -7.60 -58.54
N SER A 326 14.69 -6.71 -57.95
CA SER A 326 14.23 -5.51 -58.67
C SER A 326 13.87 -4.35 -57.76
N ILE A 327 14.03 -3.14 -58.31
CA ILE A 327 13.53 -1.91 -57.73
C ILE A 327 12.67 -1.21 -58.76
N THR A 328 11.47 -0.83 -58.36
CA THR A 328 10.56 -0.06 -59.21
C THR A 328 10.22 1.26 -58.55
N PHE A 329 10.39 2.32 -59.32
CA PHE A 329 10.00 3.68 -58.97
C PHE A 329 8.82 4.06 -59.85
N SER A 330 7.85 4.74 -59.27
CA SER A 330 6.78 5.40 -60.00
C SER A 330 6.54 6.76 -59.39
N SER A 331 6.43 7.80 -60.19
CA SER A 331 6.07 9.14 -59.71
C SER A 331 5.16 9.83 -60.72
N LEU A 332 4.21 10.59 -60.19
CA LEU A 332 3.37 11.49 -60.97
C LEU A 332 3.98 12.89 -60.92
N TYR A 333 4.39 13.39 -62.07
CA TYR A 333 4.97 14.73 -62.18
C TYR A 333 4.31 15.49 -63.33
N LEU A 334 3.68 16.62 -63.00
CA LEU A 334 2.98 17.50 -63.95
C LEU A 334 1.95 16.78 -64.85
N GLY A 335 1.24 15.78 -64.30
CA GLY A 335 0.18 15.03 -65.01
C GLY A 335 0.68 13.81 -65.78
N ASP A 336 1.99 13.62 -65.87
CA ASP A 336 2.61 12.44 -66.50
C ASP A 336 3.08 11.43 -65.46
N ASN A 337 2.95 10.14 -65.78
CA ASN A 337 3.48 9.05 -64.96
C ASN A 337 4.88 8.64 -65.45
N TYR A 338 5.85 8.77 -64.56
CA TYR A 338 7.23 8.36 -64.79
C TYR A 338 7.51 7.09 -64.02
N THR A 339 7.99 6.05 -64.71
CA THR A 339 8.42 4.82 -64.04
C THR A 339 9.84 4.45 -64.41
N VAL A 340 10.56 3.94 -63.41
CA VAL A 340 11.90 3.37 -63.58
C VAL A 340 11.88 1.96 -63.01
N ASN A 341 12.30 0.99 -63.81
CA ASN A 341 12.52 -0.37 -63.34
C ASN A 341 14.01 -0.68 -63.44
N ILE A 342 14.60 -1.10 -62.34
CA ILE A 342 15.98 -1.54 -62.23
C ILE A 342 15.94 -3.04 -61.94
N SER A 343 16.57 -3.83 -62.79
CA SER A 343 16.80 -5.25 -62.57
C SER A 343 18.21 -5.63 -63.03
N PRO A 344 18.72 -6.82 -62.69
CA PRO A 344 20.02 -7.30 -63.16
C PRO A 344 20.17 -7.33 -64.68
N GLN A 345 19.06 -7.48 -65.41
CA GLN A 345 19.06 -7.60 -66.86
C GLN A 345 19.09 -6.23 -67.54
N ARG A 346 18.39 -5.23 -66.98
CA ARG A 346 18.25 -3.90 -67.60
C ARG A 346 17.78 -2.82 -66.64
N ILE A 347 17.94 -1.58 -67.08
CA ILE A 347 17.33 -0.39 -66.51
C ILE A 347 16.40 0.22 -67.56
N LEU A 348 15.13 0.40 -67.18
CA LEU A 348 14.09 0.87 -68.09
C LEU A 348 13.44 2.14 -67.56
N PHE A 349 13.37 3.17 -68.39
CA PHE A 349 12.71 4.45 -68.10
C PHE A 349 11.48 4.61 -68.98
N ARG A 350 10.32 4.86 -68.38
CA ARG A 350 9.06 5.06 -69.11
C ARG A 350 8.38 6.36 -68.71
N LYS A 351 7.69 6.96 -69.68
CA LYS A 351 6.73 8.06 -69.51
C LYS A 351 5.39 7.58 -70.06
N ASN A 352 4.34 7.64 -69.24
CA ASN A 352 2.99 7.18 -69.61
C ASN A 352 3.00 5.78 -70.26
N ASN A 353 3.74 4.86 -69.66
CA ASN A 353 3.99 3.48 -70.11
C ASN A 353 4.78 3.33 -71.42
N VAL A 354 5.19 4.42 -72.07
CA VAL A 354 6.06 4.38 -73.25
C VAL A 354 7.52 4.40 -72.82
N THR A 355 8.32 3.44 -73.30
CA THR A 355 9.77 3.41 -73.07
C THR A 355 10.40 4.64 -73.70
N THR A 356 11.06 5.43 -72.87
CA THR A 356 11.83 6.61 -73.29
C THR A 356 13.31 6.33 -73.36
N LYS A 357 13.81 5.45 -72.48
CA LYS A 357 15.20 5.00 -72.46
C LYS A 357 15.31 3.60 -71.88
N GLU A 358 16.24 2.83 -72.43
CA GLU A 358 16.57 1.48 -71.97
C GLU A 358 18.09 1.32 -71.97
N TYR A 359 18.61 0.68 -70.93
CA TYR A 359 20.01 0.30 -70.83
C TYR A 359 20.10 -1.15 -70.40
N GLY A 360 20.91 -1.94 -71.11
CA GLY A 360 21.04 -3.37 -70.90
C GLY A 360 21.15 -4.08 -72.24
N ASN A 361 21.62 -5.33 -72.22
CA ASN A 361 21.70 -6.13 -73.44
C ASN A 361 20.33 -6.77 -73.69
N SER A 362 19.78 -6.54 -74.89
CA SER A 362 18.58 -7.21 -75.41
C SER A 362 18.77 -8.73 -75.51
#